data_AF-R0LTJ3-F1
#
_entry.id   AF-R0LTJ3-F1
#
_cell.length_a   1.000
_cell.length_b   1.000
_cell.length_c   1.000
_cell.angle_alpha   90.00
_cell.angle_beta   90.00
_cell.angle_gamma   90.00
#
_symmetry.space_group_name_H-M   'P 1'
#
loop_
_entity.id
_entity.type
_entity.pdbx_description
1 polymer ?
#
loop_
_entity_poly.entity_id
_entity_poly.type
_entity_poly.pdbx_seq_one_letter_code
_entity_poly.pdbx_strand_id
1 'polypeptide(L)'
;AAAVSDFYIPASEMPEHKIQSSEGPLQITMKMVPKMLSPLVKEWAPKAFVISFKLETDPLILIDKSLKALEKYRHQVVVANILESRRTSVIIVTKDSQTPLSLSDEEIGQGMEIEEKIVSYLQGQHTLFI
;
A
#
# COMPACT_ATOMS: atom_id res chain seq x y z
N ALA A 1 1.59 -1.67 -8.03
CA ALA A 1 0.89 -0.78 -7.07
C ALA A 1 1.67 0.53 -6.91
N ALA A 2 1.03 1.64 -6.55
CA ALA A 2 1.69 2.95 -6.41
C ALA A 2 2.17 3.21 -4.96
N ALA A 3 3.31 3.90 -4.82
CA ALA A 3 3.76 4.49 -3.56
C ALA A 3 3.33 5.97 -3.53
N VAL A 4 2.29 6.28 -2.77
CA VAL A 4 1.69 7.63 -2.71
C VAL A 4 2.31 8.42 -1.56
N SER A 5 2.74 9.66 -1.83
CA SER A 5 3.29 10.56 -0.81
C SER A 5 2.28 10.81 0.32
N ASP A 6 2.72 10.72 1.57
CA ASP A 6 1.89 11.05 2.73
C ASP A 6 1.83 12.56 3.02
N PHE A 7 2.74 13.33 2.42
CA PHE A 7 2.86 14.78 2.58
C PHE A 7 2.95 15.48 1.23
N TYR A 8 2.47 16.72 1.16
CA TYR A 8 2.54 17.57 -0.02
C TYR A 8 2.69 19.05 0.36
N ILE A 9 3.10 19.88 -0.59
CA ILE A 9 3.08 21.35 -0.48
C ILE A 9 1.85 21.83 -1.27
N PRO A 10 0.89 22.54 -0.65
CA PRO A 10 -0.24 23.12 -1.37
C PRO A 10 0.22 24.05 -2.49
N ALA A 11 -0.52 24.09 -3.60
CA ALA A 11 -0.20 24.97 -4.72
C ALA A 11 -0.11 26.45 -4.30
N SER A 12 -0.93 26.88 -3.34
CA SER A 12 -0.89 28.24 -2.76
C SER A 12 0.38 28.54 -1.94
N GLU A 13 1.14 27.52 -1.55
CA GLU A 13 2.36 27.61 -0.75
C GLU A 13 3.61 27.20 -1.55
N MET A 14 3.43 26.82 -2.83
CA MET A 14 4.52 26.35 -3.67
C MET A 14 5.33 27.54 -4.22
N PRO A 15 6.65 27.61 -3.99
CA PRO A 15 7.48 28.67 -4.54
C PRO A 15 7.51 28.61 -6.08
N GLU A 16 7.37 29.76 -6.75
CA GLU A 16 7.50 29.84 -8.21
C GLU A 16 8.93 29.65 -8.70
N HIS A 17 9.91 30.01 -7.86
CA HIS A 17 11.32 30.02 -8.21
C HIS A 17 12.12 29.03 -7.37
N LYS A 18 13.28 28.64 -7.91
CA LYS A 18 14.23 27.76 -7.22
C LYS A 18 14.59 28.32 -5.84
N ILE A 19 14.50 27.48 -4.82
CA ILE A 19 14.94 27.78 -3.45
C ILE A 19 16.46 28.04 -3.46
N GLN A 20 16.89 29.17 -2.91
CA GLN A 20 18.29 29.59 -2.88
C GLN A 20 19.02 29.02 -1.65
N SER A 21 20.30 28.68 -1.80
CA SER A 21 21.10 28.00 -0.76
C SER A 21 21.92 28.95 0.13
N SER A 22 21.80 30.27 -0.04
CA SER A 22 22.60 31.28 0.67
C SER A 22 22.03 31.71 2.02
N GLU A 23 20.79 31.34 2.35
CA GLU A 23 20.04 31.87 3.50
C GLU A 23 20.07 30.96 4.74
N GLY A 24 21.05 30.04 4.80
CA GLY A 24 21.22 29.13 5.92
C GLY A 24 20.53 27.77 5.71
N PRO A 25 20.25 27.02 6.80
CA PRO A 25 19.70 25.67 6.71
C PRO A 25 18.31 25.63 6.06
N LEU A 26 18.11 24.69 5.13
CA LEU A 26 16.82 24.48 4.49
C LEU A 26 15.80 23.91 5.48
N GLN A 27 14.65 24.58 5.61
CA GLN A 27 13.48 24.08 6.32
C GLN A 27 12.33 23.87 5.32
N ILE A 28 11.76 22.67 5.30
CA ILE A 28 10.61 22.32 4.46
C ILE A 28 9.43 22.01 5.37
N THR A 29 8.35 22.78 5.23
CA THR A 29 7.06 22.48 5.88
C THR A 29 6.11 21.88 4.86
N MET A 30 5.50 20.75 5.19
CA MET A 30 4.56 20.05 4.31
C MET A 30 3.26 19.73 5.05
N LYS A 31 2.16 19.64 4.31
CA LYS A 31 0.85 19.24 4.85
C LYS A 31 0.60 17.77 4.59
N MET A 32 -0.20 17.14 5.46
CA MET A 32 -0.64 15.75 5.27
C MET A 32 -1.56 15.64 4.04
N VAL A 33 -1.36 14.60 3.24
CA VAL A 33 -2.23 14.28 2.10
C VAL A 33 -3.58 13.75 2.60
N PRO A 34 -4.70 14.24 2.05
CA PRO A 34 -6.03 13.69 2.32
C PRO A 34 -6.09 12.20 1.98
N LYS A 35 -6.72 11.39 2.84
CA LYS A 35 -6.75 9.94 2.67
C LYS A 35 -7.81 9.51 1.63
N MET A 36 -7.38 9.39 0.37
CA MET A 36 -8.24 9.17 -0.80
C MET A 36 -8.90 7.78 -0.88
N LEU A 37 -8.45 6.80 -0.10
CA LEU A 37 -9.09 5.47 -0.07
C LEU A 37 -10.52 5.52 0.48
N SER A 38 -10.79 6.38 1.46
CA SER A 38 -12.14 6.53 2.03
C SER A 38 -13.20 6.93 0.98
N PRO A 39 -13.03 8.03 0.22
CA PRO A 39 -14.01 8.40 -0.80
C PRO A 39 -14.06 7.38 -1.95
N LEU A 40 -12.94 6.75 -2.30
CA LEU A 40 -12.92 5.68 -3.31
C LEU A 40 -13.90 4.54 -2.94
N VAL A 41 -13.79 4.03 -1.71
CA VAL A 41 -14.57 2.88 -1.24
C VAL A 41 -16.03 3.26 -0.97
N LYS A 42 -16.30 4.48 -0.49
CA LYS A 42 -17.65 4.86 -0.05
C LYS A 42 -18.51 5.51 -1.13
N GLU A 43 -17.88 6.26 -2.04
CA GLU A 43 -18.59 7.19 -2.93
C GLU A 43 -18.29 6.89 -4.40
N TRP A 44 -17.02 6.73 -4.77
CA TRP A 44 -16.65 6.65 -6.20
C TRP A 44 -16.86 5.25 -6.79
N ALA A 45 -16.53 4.21 -6.03
CA ALA A 45 -16.62 2.82 -6.49
C ALA A 45 -17.09 1.87 -5.38
N PRO A 46 -18.30 2.07 -4.80
CA PRO A 46 -18.76 1.32 -3.63
C PRO A 46 -19.04 -0.17 -3.87
N LYS A 47 -19.14 -0.58 -5.15
CA LYS A 47 -19.34 -1.97 -5.55
C LYS A 47 -18.07 -2.64 -6.06
N ALA A 48 -16.93 -1.94 -6.08
CA ALA A 48 -15.67 -2.50 -6.55
C ALA A 48 -15.01 -3.35 -5.45
N PHE A 49 -14.26 -4.36 -5.88
CA PHE A 49 -13.35 -5.09 -5.01
C PHE A 49 -12.05 -4.29 -4.86
N VAL A 50 -11.90 -3.61 -3.72
CA VAL A 50 -10.79 -2.69 -3.46
C VAL A 50 -9.70 -3.40 -2.66
N ILE A 51 -8.52 -3.45 -3.26
CA ILE A 51 -7.29 -3.97 -2.67
C ILE A 51 -6.32 -2.81 -2.48
N SER A 52 -5.70 -2.69 -1.30
CA SER A 52 -4.60 -1.76 -1.07
C SER A 52 -3.30 -2.49 -0.78
N PHE A 53 -2.16 -1.82 -0.96
CA PHE A 53 -0.85 -2.35 -0.63
C PHE A 53 -0.27 -1.62 0.58
N LYS A 54 0.33 -2.37 1.50
CA LYS A 54 1.00 -1.85 2.69
C LYS A 54 2.44 -2.34 2.72
N LEU A 55 3.36 -1.41 2.45
CA LEU A 55 4.79 -1.60 2.54
C LEU A 55 5.28 -1.06 3.89
N GLU A 56 6.02 -1.85 4.64
CA GLU A 56 6.73 -1.43 5.86
C GLU A 56 8.16 -1.99 5.87
N THR A 57 9.01 -1.46 6.75
CA THR A 57 10.36 -1.99 7.02
C THR A 57 10.45 -2.69 8.36
N ASP A 58 9.48 -2.46 9.25
CA ASP A 58 9.39 -3.10 10.56
C ASP A 58 8.27 -4.16 10.55
N PRO A 59 8.59 -5.46 10.70
CA PRO A 59 7.60 -6.52 10.71
C PRO A 59 6.63 -6.46 11.90
N LEU A 60 7.02 -5.83 13.01
CA LEU A 60 6.19 -5.75 14.21
C LEU A 60 4.96 -4.87 14.02
N ILE A 61 5.02 -3.91 13.09
CA ILE A 61 3.93 -2.96 12.82
C ILE A 61 3.12 -3.28 11.56
N LEU A 62 3.61 -4.18 10.70
CA LEU A 62 3.02 -4.44 9.39
C LEU A 62 1.56 -4.89 9.48
N ILE A 63 1.27 -5.88 10.33
CA ILE A 63 -0.06 -6.44 10.49
C ILE A 63 -1.01 -5.44 11.16
N ASP A 64 -0.57 -4.80 12.25
CA ASP A 64 -1.38 -3.79 12.96
C ASP A 64 -1.77 -2.63 12.04
N LYS A 65 -0.84 -2.10 11.25
CA LYS A 65 -1.13 -1.05 10.27
C LYS A 65 -2.05 -1.52 9.14
N SER A 66 -1.97 -2.78 8.74
CA SER A 66 -2.84 -3.37 7.72
C SER A 66 -4.28 -3.51 8.22
N LEU A 67 -4.47 -4.04 9.44
CA LEU A 67 -5.78 -4.13 10.09
C LEU A 67 -6.40 -2.74 10.31
N LYS A 68 -5.62 -1.77 10.78
CA LYS A 68 -6.07 -0.36 10.91
C LYS A 68 -6.50 0.25 9.57
N ALA A 69 -5.82 -0.10 8.47
CA ALA A 69 -6.22 0.36 7.14
C ALA A 69 -7.56 -0.26 6.70
N LEU A 70 -7.76 -1.56 6.95
CA LEU A 70 -9.03 -2.23 6.69
C LEU A 70 -10.17 -1.60 7.49
N GLU A 71 -9.97 -1.38 8.79
CA GLU A 71 -10.98 -0.76 9.66
C GLU A 71 -11.32 0.67 9.21
N LYS A 72 -10.30 1.48 8.93
CA LYS A 72 -10.47 2.89 8.56
C LYS A 72 -11.15 3.07 7.20
N TYR A 73 -10.71 2.33 6.19
CA TYR A 73 -11.15 2.53 4.81
C TYR A 73 -12.28 1.58 4.41
N ARG A 74 -12.52 0.50 5.17
CA ARG A 74 -13.55 -0.52 4.91
C ARG A 74 -13.46 -1.17 3.52
N HIS A 75 -12.24 -1.29 3.00
CA HIS A 75 -11.94 -2.04 1.78
C HIS A 75 -11.69 -3.52 2.11
N GLN A 76 -11.61 -4.37 1.08
CA GLN A 76 -11.71 -5.82 1.25
C GLN A 76 -10.37 -6.47 1.61
N VAL A 77 -9.26 -6.01 1.04
CA VAL A 77 -7.96 -6.68 1.17
C VAL A 77 -6.81 -5.68 1.29
N VAL A 78 -5.85 -5.98 2.18
CA VAL A 78 -4.53 -5.37 2.20
C VAL A 78 -3.49 -6.42 1.81
N VAL A 79 -2.70 -6.16 0.77
CA VAL A 79 -1.48 -6.92 0.47
C VAL A 79 -0.34 -6.28 1.26
N ALA A 80 0.10 -6.94 2.32
CA ALA A 80 1.08 -6.45 3.26
C ALA A 80 2.45 -7.07 2.97
N ASN A 81 3.51 -6.25 2.89
CA ASN A 81 4.84 -6.74 2.59
C ASN A 81 5.94 -5.94 3.29
N ILE A 82 7.05 -6.62 3.58
CA ILE A 82 8.27 -6.01 4.12
C ILE A 82 9.17 -5.60 2.95
N LEU A 83 9.83 -4.44 3.06
CA LEU A 83 10.65 -3.89 1.98
C LEU A 83 11.74 -4.85 1.52
N GLU A 84 12.43 -5.47 2.47
CA GLU A 84 13.55 -6.39 2.24
C GLU A 84 13.11 -7.66 1.50
N SER A 85 11.90 -8.16 1.78
CA SER A 85 11.37 -9.42 1.22
C SER A 85 10.27 -9.23 0.18
N ARG A 86 10.02 -8.00 -0.28
CA ARG A 86 8.85 -7.66 -1.11
C ARG A 86 8.71 -8.44 -2.42
N ARG A 87 9.81 -8.99 -2.94
CA ARG A 87 9.84 -9.78 -4.19
C ARG A 87 9.60 -11.27 -3.97
N THR A 88 9.60 -11.73 -2.72
CA THR A 88 9.57 -13.16 -2.40
C THR A 88 8.48 -13.53 -1.40
N SER A 89 7.99 -12.58 -0.60
CA SER A 89 6.92 -12.84 0.36
C SER A 89 5.99 -11.65 0.58
N VAL A 90 4.70 -11.97 0.77
CA VAL A 90 3.65 -11.05 1.20
C VAL A 90 2.71 -11.74 2.17
N ILE A 91 1.91 -10.97 2.91
CA ILE A 91 0.81 -11.45 3.72
C ILE A 91 -0.46 -10.80 3.19
N ILE A 92 -1.41 -11.61 2.74
CA ILE A 92 -2.74 -11.14 2.37
C ILE A 92 -3.56 -10.99 3.65
N VAL A 93 -3.93 -9.77 3.98
CA VAL A 93 -4.69 -9.43 5.19
C VAL A 93 -6.12 -9.07 4.79
N THR A 94 -7.08 -9.77 5.36
CA THR A 94 -8.50 -9.45 5.30
C THR A 94 -9.02 -9.15 6.70
N LYS A 95 -10.32 -8.85 6.83
CA LYS A 95 -10.94 -8.68 8.15
C LYS A 95 -10.88 -9.97 8.98
N ASP A 96 -10.94 -11.13 8.33
CA ASP A 96 -11.17 -12.41 8.99
C ASP A 96 -9.95 -13.34 8.91
N SER A 97 -8.93 -13.00 8.10
CA SER A 97 -7.78 -13.87 7.87
C SER A 97 -6.48 -13.12 7.58
N GLN A 98 -5.37 -13.82 7.82
CA GLN A 98 -4.02 -13.43 7.42
C GLN A 98 -3.40 -14.62 6.70
N THR A 99 -3.18 -14.51 5.40
CA THR A 99 -2.67 -15.60 4.56
C THR A 99 -1.27 -15.26 4.04
N PRO A 100 -0.21 -15.91 4.55
CA PRO A 100 1.13 -15.72 4.02
C PRO A 100 1.25 -16.36 2.63
N LEU A 101 1.87 -15.63 1.70
CA LEU A 101 2.28 -16.12 0.38
C LEU A 101 3.78 -15.91 0.25
N SER A 102 4.51 -16.96 -0.10
CA SER A 102 5.95 -16.90 -0.34
C SER A 102 6.35 -17.76 -1.53
N LEU A 103 7.39 -17.34 -2.23
CA LEU A 103 8.06 -18.17 -3.23
C LEU A 103 9.00 -19.17 -2.54
N SER A 104 9.04 -20.40 -3.04
CA SER A 104 10.06 -21.39 -2.71
C SER A 104 11.33 -21.15 -3.52
N ASP A 105 12.45 -21.73 -3.08
CA ASP A 105 13.71 -21.64 -3.82
C ASP A 105 13.61 -22.25 -5.23
N GLU A 106 12.78 -23.29 -5.41
CA GLU A 106 12.52 -23.90 -6.70
C GLU A 106 11.75 -22.96 -7.63
N GLU A 107 10.69 -22.29 -7.12
CA GLU A 107 9.92 -21.31 -7.88
C GLU A 107 10.80 -20.11 -8.27
N ILE A 108 11.66 -19.65 -7.36
CA ILE A 108 12.66 -18.60 -7.66
C ILE A 108 13.64 -19.09 -8.74
N GLY A 109 14.12 -20.34 -8.65
CA GLY A 109 15.00 -20.96 -9.64
C GLY A 109 14.37 -21.11 -11.03
N GLN A 110 13.04 -21.23 -11.09
CA GLN A 110 12.25 -21.26 -12.32
C GLN A 110 11.93 -19.85 -12.86
N GLY A 111 12.31 -18.80 -12.15
CA GLY A 111 12.06 -17.41 -12.54
C GLY A 111 10.65 -16.90 -12.25
N MET A 112 9.90 -17.58 -11.37
CA MET A 112 8.56 -17.15 -10.95
C MET A 112 8.62 -15.83 -10.17
N GLU A 113 7.66 -14.95 -10.40
CA GLU A 113 7.50 -13.71 -9.64
C GLU A 113 6.37 -13.81 -8.59
N ILE A 114 6.52 -13.13 -7.45
CA ILE A 114 5.53 -13.20 -6.35
C ILE A 114 4.16 -12.67 -6.79
N GLU A 115 4.14 -11.76 -7.77
CA GLU A 115 2.95 -11.24 -8.42
C GLU A 115 2.06 -12.35 -8.99
N GLU A 116 2.62 -13.46 -9.48
CA GLU A 116 1.84 -14.59 -10.00
C GLU A 116 0.97 -15.22 -8.91
N LYS A 117 1.55 -15.44 -7.72
CA LYS A 117 0.83 -15.94 -6.55
C LYS A 117 -0.20 -14.95 -6.03
N ILE A 118 0.16 -13.67 -5.98
CA ILE A 118 -0.73 -12.60 -5.54
C ILE A 118 -1.96 -12.52 -6.45
N VAL A 119 -1.75 -12.48 -7.77
CA VAL A 119 -2.84 -12.38 -8.76
C VAL A 119 -3.74 -13.61 -8.69
N SER A 120 -3.16 -14.82 -8.66
CA SER A 120 -3.93 -16.07 -8.55
C SER A 120 -4.83 -16.07 -7.30
N TYR A 121 -4.27 -15.71 -6.14
CA TYR A 121 -5.04 -15.64 -4.90
C TYR A 121 -6.15 -14.58 -4.95
N LEU A 122 -5.82 -13.36 -5.40
CA LEU A 122 -6.77 -12.25 -5.45
C LEU A 122 -7.87 -12.46 -6.49
N GLN A 123 -7.60 -13.16 -7.58
CA GLN A 123 -8.63 -13.55 -8.56
C GLN A 123 -9.67 -14.48 -7.93
N GLY A 124 -9.25 -15.43 -7.10
CA GLY A 124 -10.15 -16.29 -6.35
C GLY A 124 -11.03 -15.49 -5.38
N GLN A 125 -10.42 -14.54 -4.63
CA GLN A 125 -11.17 -13.66 -3.73
C GLN A 125 -12.15 -12.74 -4.47
N HIS A 126 -11.75 -12.19 -5.61
CA HIS A 126 -12.62 -11.36 -6.43
C HIS A 126 -13.80 -12.15 -7.00
N THR A 127 -13.58 -13.41 -7.41
CA THR A 127 -14.66 -14.31 -7.87
C THR A 127 -15.69 -14.57 -6.77
N LEU A 128 -15.27 -14.69 -5.51
CA LEU A 128 -16.17 -14.84 -4.36
C LEU A 128 -16.90 -13.54 -3.98
N PHE A 129 -16.38 -12.40 -4.41
CA PHE A 129 -16.96 -11.08 -4.13
C PHE A 129 -18.06 -10.68 -5.13
N ILE A 130 -17.99 -11.19 -6.36
CA ILE A 130 -19.00 -10.99 -7.43
C ILE A 130 -20.28 -11.75 -7.09
#